data_AF-A0A6L6HP55-F1
#
_entry.id   AF-A0A6L6HP55-F1
#
_cell.length_a   1.000
_cell.length_b   1.000
_cell.length_c   1.000
_cell.angle_alpha   90.00
_cell.angle_beta   90.00
_cell.angle_gamma   90.00
#
_symmetry.space_group_name_H-M   'P 1'
#
loop_
_entity.id
_entity.type
_entity.pdbx_description
1 polymer ?
#
loop_
_entity_poly.entity_id
_entity_poly.type
_entity_poly.pdbx_seq_one_letter_code
_entity_poly.pdbx_strand_id
1 'polypeptide(L)'
;MQDVPAWLPLLVSGLSLVVSAFIAGWTVYKDVVRKPRFRVSIGVKNIYQGSTTIGPDIWIEALNLGPSPNRIGVPFGRPSWIKRTFLRRMGFFIGYDHSHAGASAKGQRVEVGDMAAFVLPLSSDFVDADFAQIGVSDGFGNLHWCKKSNVRAAKTAIREARRKAAEQGLRAE
;
A
#
# COMPACT_ATOMS: atom_id res chain seq x y z
N MET A 1 -23.02 27.42 -55.22
CA MET A 1 -23.02 26.37 -54.18
C MET A 1 -22.26 25.20 -54.78
N GLN A 2 -21.08 24.86 -54.26
CA GLN A 2 -20.37 23.65 -54.68
C GLN A 2 -20.98 22.47 -53.94
N ASP A 3 -21.49 21.49 -54.69
CA ASP A 3 -22.07 20.28 -54.10
C ASP A 3 -20.95 19.46 -53.44
N VAL A 4 -21.07 19.27 -52.12
CA VAL A 4 -20.14 18.43 -51.38
C VAL A 4 -20.41 16.98 -51.81
N PRO A 5 -19.38 16.23 -52.24
CA PRO A 5 -19.59 14.88 -52.72
C PRO A 5 -20.10 13.97 -51.59
N ALA A 6 -21.10 13.14 -51.91
CA ALA A 6 -21.80 12.28 -50.94
C ALA A 6 -20.90 11.25 -50.22
N TRP A 7 -19.71 10.95 -50.76
CA TRP A 7 -18.75 10.06 -50.11
C TRP A 7 -17.95 10.72 -48.98
N LEU A 8 -17.87 12.05 -48.95
CA LEU A 8 -17.08 12.78 -47.95
C LEU A 8 -17.60 12.59 -46.52
N PRO A 9 -18.92 12.71 -46.23
CA PRO A 9 -19.46 12.47 -44.89
C PRO A 9 -19.25 11.02 -44.42
N LEU A 10 -19.34 10.04 -45.33
CA LEU A 10 -19.10 8.62 -45.01
C LEU A 10 -17.64 8.40 -44.60
N LEU A 11 -16.69 8.99 -45.34
CA LEU A 11 -15.26 8.90 -45.03
C LEU A 11 -14.95 9.57 -43.68
N VAL A 12 -15.49 10.77 -43.45
CA VAL A 12 -15.32 11.48 -42.18
C VAL A 12 -15.92 10.68 -41.02
N SER A 13 -17.10 10.08 -41.20
CA SER A 13 -17.74 9.27 -40.15
C SER A 13 -16.95 8.00 -39.85
N GLY A 14 -16.43 7.33 -40.88
CA GLY A 14 -15.58 6.15 -40.73
C GLY A 14 -14.27 6.45 -40.00
N LEU A 15 -13.57 7.53 -40.39
CA LEU A 15 -12.37 7.98 -39.67
C LEU A 15 -12.68 8.38 -38.23
N SER A 16 -13.79 9.08 -37.99
CA SER A 16 -14.22 9.46 -36.64
C SER A 16 -14.49 8.23 -35.76
N LEU A 17 -15.10 7.18 -36.32
CA LEU A 17 -15.32 5.91 -35.62
C LEU A 17 -14.00 5.26 -35.21
N VAL A 18 -13.02 5.19 -36.12
CA VAL A 18 -11.71 4.59 -35.85
C VAL A 18 -10.96 5.35 -34.75
N VAL A 19 -10.94 6.68 -34.83
CA VAL A 19 -10.31 7.54 -33.82
C VAL A 19 -10.99 7.36 -32.47
N SER A 20 -12.32 7.34 -32.43
CA SER A 20 -13.09 7.11 -31.20
C SER A 20 -12.79 5.74 -30.57
N ALA A 21 -12.77 4.68 -31.38
CA ALA A 21 -12.44 3.33 -30.91
C ALA A 21 -11.00 3.24 -30.37
N PHE A 22 -10.04 3.87 -31.04
CA PHE A 22 -8.65 3.92 -30.58
C PHE A 22 -8.52 4.66 -29.24
N ILE A 23 -9.17 5.82 -29.09
CA ILE A 23 -9.16 6.59 -27.83
C ILE A 23 -9.81 5.77 -26.70
N ALA A 24 -10.93 5.10 -26.97
CA ALA A 24 -11.61 4.25 -26.00
C ALA A 24 -10.69 3.10 -25.56
N GLY A 25 -10.08 2.38 -26.51
CA GLY A 25 -9.14 1.30 -26.24
C GLY A 25 -7.92 1.76 -25.44
N TRP A 26 -7.33 2.91 -25.81
CA TRP A 26 -6.19 3.49 -25.11
C TRP A 26 -6.53 3.86 -23.66
N THR A 27 -7.71 4.43 -23.45
CA THR A 27 -8.18 4.82 -22.11
C THR A 27 -8.36 3.58 -21.23
N VAL A 28 -9.02 2.53 -21.74
CA VAL A 28 -9.19 1.27 -21.01
C VAL A 28 -7.85 0.61 -20.70
N TYR A 29 -6.93 0.58 -21.67
CA TYR A 29 -5.59 0.02 -21.48
C TYR A 29 -4.82 0.75 -20.38
N LYS A 30 -4.82 2.09 -20.41
CA LYS A 30 -4.17 2.92 -19.40
C LYS A 30 -4.79 2.73 -18.01
N ASP A 31 -6.12 2.68 -17.94
CA ASP A 31 -6.83 2.71 -16.67
C ASP A 31 -7.00 1.35 -15.99
N VAL A 32 -6.95 0.25 -16.74
CA VAL A 32 -7.13 -1.08 -16.16
C VAL A 32 -5.80 -1.81 -16.06
N VAL A 33 -5.02 -1.83 -17.14
CA VAL A 33 -3.83 -2.67 -17.22
C VAL A 33 -2.64 -2.01 -16.54
N ARG A 34 -2.47 -0.69 -16.71
CA ARG A 34 -1.27 0.02 -16.26
C ARG A 34 -1.32 0.51 -14.81
N LYS A 35 -2.37 0.21 -14.05
CA LYS A 35 -2.49 0.71 -12.67
C LYS A 35 -1.51 0.00 -11.73
N PRO A 36 -0.69 0.74 -10.99
CA PRO A 36 0.11 0.17 -9.93
C PRO A 36 -0.78 -0.50 -8.90
N ARG A 37 -0.35 -1.65 -8.38
CA ARG A 37 -1.12 -2.40 -7.39
C ARG A 37 -0.20 -2.97 -6.34
N PHE A 38 -0.21 -2.38 -5.16
CA PHE A 38 0.47 -2.97 -4.01
C PHE A 38 -0.52 -3.77 -3.17
N ARG A 39 -0.13 -5.00 -2.82
CA ARG A 39 -0.83 -5.76 -1.79
C ARG A 39 -0.13 -5.49 -0.46
N VAL A 40 -0.86 -4.84 0.45
CA VAL A 40 -0.35 -4.52 1.78
C VAL A 40 -0.75 -5.60 2.79
N SER A 41 0.22 -6.10 3.55
CA SER A 41 0.04 -6.98 4.71
C SER A 41 0.63 -6.35 5.96
N ILE A 42 0.10 -6.73 7.12
CA ILE A 42 0.66 -6.37 8.41
C ILE A 42 0.75 -7.62 9.29
N GLY A 43 1.78 -7.73 10.11
CA GLY A 43 1.93 -8.86 11.03
C GLY A 43 3.04 -8.65 12.05
N VAL A 44 3.16 -9.61 12.97
CA VAL A 44 4.30 -9.71 13.90
C VAL A 44 5.23 -10.78 13.38
N LYS A 45 6.52 -10.47 13.23
CA LYS A 45 7.52 -11.44 12.74
C LYS A 45 8.80 -11.36 13.54
N ASN A 46 9.52 -12.48 13.56
CA ASN A 46 10.89 -12.59 14.04
C ASN A 46 11.81 -12.81 12.84
N ILE A 47 13.01 -12.26 12.90
CA ILE A 47 14.10 -12.60 11.98
C ILE A 47 14.96 -13.67 12.65
N TYR A 48 15.16 -14.80 11.97
CA TYR A 48 16.13 -15.81 12.39
C TYR A 48 17.43 -15.62 11.61
N GLN A 49 18.54 -15.39 12.32
CA GLN A 49 19.87 -15.20 11.74
C GLN A 49 20.85 -16.18 12.40
N GLY A 50 20.93 -17.39 11.86
CA GLY A 50 21.75 -18.46 12.46
C GLY A 50 21.22 -18.84 13.84
N SER A 51 22.00 -18.59 14.89
CA SER A 51 21.62 -18.85 16.29
C SER A 51 20.92 -17.66 16.97
N THR A 52 20.86 -16.49 16.34
CA THR A 52 20.20 -15.30 16.90
C THR A 52 18.80 -15.13 16.33
N THR A 53 17.88 -14.67 17.19
CA THR A 53 16.52 -14.27 16.79
C THR A 53 16.36 -12.79 17.12
N ILE A 54 15.98 -12.00 16.13
CA ILE A 54 15.70 -10.56 16.26
C ILE A 54 14.18 -10.36 16.21
N GLY A 55 13.66 -9.54 17.12
CA GLY A 55 12.23 -9.31 17.31
C GLY A 55 11.68 -10.02 18.55
N PRO A 56 10.34 -10.15 18.69
CA PRO A 56 9.31 -9.85 17.70
C PRO A 56 9.14 -8.37 17.37
N ASP A 57 8.93 -8.07 16.09
CA ASP A 57 8.65 -6.72 15.59
C ASP A 57 7.38 -6.66 14.74
N ILE A 58 6.88 -5.45 14.51
CA ILE A 58 5.72 -5.19 13.67
C ILE A 58 6.18 -4.94 12.25
N TRP A 59 5.64 -5.69 11.30
CA TRP A 59 5.98 -5.60 9.89
C TRP A 59 4.79 -5.10 9.11
N ILE A 60 4.97 -4.00 8.39
CA ILE A 60 4.08 -3.56 7.33
C ILE A 60 4.78 -3.88 6.02
N GLU A 61 4.15 -4.67 5.18
CA GLU A 61 4.73 -5.16 3.94
C GLU A 61 3.87 -4.78 2.76
N ALA A 62 4.51 -4.47 1.64
CA ALA A 62 3.85 -4.10 0.42
C ALA A 62 4.50 -4.82 -0.76
N LEU A 63 3.76 -5.79 -1.29
CA LEU A 63 4.15 -6.58 -2.46
C LEU A 63 3.69 -5.87 -3.74
N ASN A 64 4.59 -5.62 -4.67
CA ASN A 64 4.24 -5.04 -5.96
C ASN A 64 3.62 -6.11 -6.87
N LEU A 65 2.32 -5.99 -7.12
CA LEU A 65 1.55 -6.78 -8.08
C LEU A 65 1.15 -5.97 -9.32
N GLY A 66 1.76 -4.79 -9.48
CA GLY A 66 1.56 -3.95 -10.65
C GLY A 66 2.23 -4.53 -11.90
N PRO A 67 1.89 -4.00 -13.07
CA PRO A 67 2.47 -4.42 -14.36
C PRO A 67 3.91 -3.90 -14.57
N SER A 68 4.33 -2.93 -13.77
CA SER A 68 5.63 -2.29 -13.86
C SER A 68 6.20 -2.02 -12.47
N PRO A 69 7.53 -1.87 -12.37
CA PRO A 69 8.15 -1.45 -11.13
C PRO A 69 7.62 -0.09 -10.70
N ASN A 70 7.47 0.11 -9.40
CA ASN A 70 6.96 1.37 -8.86
C ASN A 70 7.68 1.75 -7.57
N ARG A 71 7.76 3.05 -7.29
CA ARG A 71 8.27 3.52 -6.00
C ARG A 71 7.23 3.29 -4.93
N ILE A 72 7.72 3.00 -3.74
CA ILE A 72 6.89 2.92 -2.55
C ILE A 72 7.19 4.11 -1.64
N GLY A 73 6.12 4.74 -1.18
CA GLY A 73 6.16 5.82 -0.21
C GLY A 73 6.10 5.31 1.22
N VAL A 74 5.61 6.14 2.12
CA VAL A 74 5.54 5.85 3.56
C VAL A 74 4.25 5.12 3.93
N PRO A 75 4.26 4.30 5.00
CA PRO A 75 3.05 3.72 5.54
C PRO A 75 2.14 4.79 6.13
N PHE A 76 0.84 4.56 6.04
CA PHE A 76 -0.20 5.51 6.42
C PHE A 76 -1.32 4.84 7.21
N GLY A 77 -1.66 5.42 8.36
CA GLY A 77 -2.76 5.01 9.23
C GLY A 77 -3.98 5.91 9.03
N ARG A 78 -5.17 5.30 8.90
CA ARG A 78 -6.45 6.01 8.78
C ARG A 78 -7.39 5.65 9.92
N PRO A 79 -7.94 6.64 10.66
CA PRO A 79 -8.96 6.39 11.68
C PRO A 79 -10.28 5.92 11.04
N SER A 80 -11.21 5.43 11.87
CA SER A 80 -12.54 5.05 11.39
C SER A 80 -13.29 6.26 10.82
N TRP A 81 -14.23 6.00 9.90
CA TRP A 81 -15.03 7.06 9.28
C TRP A 81 -15.74 7.92 10.32
N ILE A 82 -16.31 7.31 11.37
CA ILE A 82 -16.97 8.01 12.48
C ILE A 82 -16.00 8.98 13.17
N LYS A 83 -14.79 8.52 13.53
CA LYS A 83 -13.78 9.37 14.17
C LYS A 83 -13.30 10.50 13.26
N ARG A 84 -13.26 10.27 11.96
CA ARG A 84 -12.89 11.31 10.99
C ARG A 84 -14.00 12.36 10.84
N THR A 85 -15.25 11.93 10.75
CA THR A 85 -16.39 12.82 10.53
C THR A 85 -16.76 13.60 11.79
N PHE A 86 -16.86 12.93 12.93
CA PHE A 86 -17.37 13.53 14.17
C PHE A 86 -16.26 14.08 15.07
N LEU A 87 -15.12 13.39 15.15
CA LEU A 87 -13.99 13.82 16.01
C LEU A 87 -12.89 14.55 15.22
N ARG A 88 -13.11 14.79 13.92
CA ARG A 88 -12.15 15.45 13.00
C ARG A 88 -10.73 14.88 13.06
N ARG A 89 -10.59 13.59 13.41
CA ARG A 89 -9.27 12.95 13.48
C ARG A 89 -8.70 12.76 12.07
N MET A 90 -7.48 13.24 11.88
CA MET A 90 -6.74 13.08 10.63
C MET A 90 -6.10 11.69 10.53
N GLY A 91 -5.68 11.32 9.32
CA GLY A 91 -4.77 10.19 9.14
C GLY A 91 -3.33 10.62 9.41
N PHE A 92 -2.46 9.65 9.68
CA PHE A 92 -1.08 9.91 10.08
C PHE A 92 -0.13 9.04 9.26
N PHE A 93 1.03 9.60 8.94
CA PHE A 93 2.15 8.81 8.45
C PHE A 93 2.76 8.05 9.62
N ILE A 94 3.19 6.82 9.34
CA ILE A 94 3.75 5.93 10.35
C ILE A 94 5.26 5.87 10.10
N GLY A 95 6.03 6.40 11.04
CA GLY A 95 7.49 6.25 11.04
C GLY A 95 7.87 4.80 11.29
N TYR A 96 8.89 4.32 10.58
CA TYR A 96 9.44 2.98 10.74
C TYR A 96 10.95 3.08 10.97
N ASP A 97 11.54 2.01 11.50
CA ASP A 97 12.97 1.95 11.73
C ASP A 97 13.72 1.65 10.43
N HIS A 98 14.46 2.63 9.93
CA HIS A 98 15.28 2.51 8.72
C HIS A 98 16.58 1.71 8.94
N SER A 99 17.00 1.56 10.20
CA SER A 99 18.22 0.86 10.60
C SER A 99 17.99 -0.64 10.80
N HIS A 100 16.74 -1.06 10.96
CA HIS A 100 16.37 -2.45 11.17
C HIS A 100 16.83 -3.35 10.01
N ALA A 101 17.42 -4.51 10.32
CA ALA A 101 17.95 -5.44 9.32
C ALA A 101 16.88 -5.92 8.33
N GLY A 102 15.62 -5.99 8.78
CA GLY A 102 14.46 -6.37 7.98
C GLY A 102 13.85 -5.25 7.13
N ALA A 103 14.28 -3.99 7.29
CA ALA A 103 13.70 -2.87 6.57
C ALA A 103 14.27 -2.80 5.15
N SER A 104 13.42 -3.12 4.16
CA SER A 104 13.78 -3.04 2.72
C SER A 104 13.21 -1.79 2.05
N ALA A 105 12.22 -1.13 2.65
CA ALA A 105 11.70 0.12 2.13
C ALA A 105 12.72 1.25 2.40
N LYS A 106 13.57 1.58 1.42
CA LYS A 106 14.52 2.72 1.52
C LYS A 106 14.25 3.77 0.44
N GLY A 107 12.97 4.06 0.19
CA GLY A 107 12.53 4.93 -0.92
C GLY A 107 12.86 4.36 -2.31
N GLN A 108 13.13 3.05 -2.37
CA GLN A 108 13.57 2.38 -3.57
C GLN A 108 12.41 2.07 -4.51
N ARG A 109 12.76 1.90 -5.78
CA ARG A 109 11.88 1.32 -6.81
C ARG A 109 11.71 -0.16 -6.48
N VAL A 110 10.48 -0.58 -6.24
CA VAL A 110 10.11 -1.97 -5.97
C VAL A 110 9.77 -2.63 -7.29
N GLU A 111 10.55 -3.64 -7.67
CA GLU A 111 10.30 -4.42 -8.89
C GLU A 111 9.01 -5.25 -8.77
N VAL A 112 8.49 -5.73 -9.89
CA VAL A 112 7.26 -6.54 -9.88
C VAL A 112 7.56 -7.89 -9.25
N GLY A 113 6.74 -8.29 -8.27
CA GLY A 113 6.98 -9.49 -7.48
C GLY A 113 7.83 -9.26 -6.22
N ASP A 114 8.49 -8.10 -6.11
CA ASP A 114 9.27 -7.75 -4.92
C ASP A 114 8.40 -7.13 -3.83
N MET A 115 8.89 -7.26 -2.60
CA MET A 115 8.23 -6.80 -1.39
C MET A 115 9.07 -5.75 -0.67
N ALA A 116 8.46 -4.60 -0.41
CA ALA A 116 9.00 -3.60 0.50
C ALA A 116 8.47 -3.86 1.92
N ALA A 117 9.37 -3.90 2.89
CA ALA A 117 9.08 -4.11 4.30
C ALA A 117 9.45 -2.86 5.11
N PHE A 118 8.49 -2.44 5.93
CA PHE A 118 8.62 -1.41 6.94
C PHE A 118 8.54 -2.08 8.30
N VAL A 119 9.60 -1.97 9.08
CA VAL A 119 9.67 -2.62 10.39
C VAL A 119 9.54 -1.58 11.49
N LEU A 120 8.68 -1.85 12.45
CA LEU A 120 8.50 -1.04 13.64
C LEU A 120 8.76 -1.89 14.87
N PRO A 121 9.37 -1.32 15.91
CA PRO A 121 9.56 -2.03 17.16
C PRO A 121 8.21 -2.40 17.76
N LEU A 122 8.14 -3.53 18.46
CA LEU A 122 6.89 -3.96 19.12
C LEU A 122 6.38 -2.94 20.16
N SER A 123 7.29 -2.15 20.73
CA SER A 123 6.99 -1.05 21.66
C SER A 123 6.28 0.14 21.00
N SER A 124 6.21 0.22 19.66
CA SER A 124 5.61 1.34 18.94
C SER A 124 4.13 1.60 19.30
N ASP A 125 3.81 2.80 19.75
CA ASP A 125 2.45 3.27 20.10
C ASP A 125 1.46 3.30 18.92
N PHE A 126 1.94 3.02 17.71
CA PHE A 126 1.14 2.96 16.48
C PHE A 126 -0.16 2.14 16.63
N VAL A 127 -0.10 1.02 17.35
CA VAL A 127 -1.27 0.14 17.56
C VAL A 127 -2.34 0.80 18.43
N ASP A 128 -1.91 1.68 19.34
CA ASP A 128 -2.74 2.33 20.36
C ASP A 128 -3.46 3.57 19.81
N ALA A 129 -2.95 4.15 18.71
CA ALA A 129 -3.57 5.27 17.99
C ALA A 129 -4.94 4.94 17.31
N ASP A 130 -5.42 3.71 17.48
CA ASP A 130 -6.72 3.19 17.02
C ASP A 130 -7.05 3.45 15.54
N PHE A 131 -6.10 3.12 14.67
CA PHE A 131 -6.32 3.12 13.22
C PHE A 131 -7.30 2.04 12.81
N ALA A 132 -8.28 2.40 11.98
CA ALA A 132 -9.21 1.44 11.38
C ALA A 132 -8.62 0.75 10.14
N GLN A 133 -7.71 1.43 9.45
CA GLN A 133 -7.03 0.94 8.26
C GLN A 133 -5.58 1.40 8.24
N ILE A 134 -4.75 0.57 7.63
CA ILE A 134 -3.32 0.76 7.48
C ILE A 134 -3.02 0.49 6.01
N GLY A 135 -2.19 1.31 5.40
CA GLY A 135 -1.84 1.20 4.00
C GLY A 135 -0.46 1.77 3.73
N VAL A 136 -0.10 1.81 2.45
CA VAL A 136 1.14 2.42 1.98
C VAL A 136 0.83 3.28 0.76
N SER A 137 1.50 4.42 0.66
CA SER A 137 1.45 5.28 -0.53
C SER A 137 2.37 4.76 -1.61
N ASP A 138 2.00 4.89 -2.88
CA ASP A 138 2.90 4.64 -4.01
C ASP A 138 3.55 5.91 -4.54
N GLY A 139 4.46 5.77 -5.51
CA GLY A 139 5.15 6.90 -6.14
C GLY A 139 4.25 7.89 -6.89
N PHE A 140 2.98 7.56 -7.13
CA PHE A 140 1.99 8.43 -7.76
C PHE A 140 1.01 9.04 -6.74
N GLY A 141 1.22 8.79 -5.44
CA GLY A 141 0.36 9.28 -4.37
C GLY A 141 -0.91 8.45 -4.14
N ASN A 142 -1.08 7.30 -4.80
CA ASN A 142 -2.20 6.41 -4.51
C ASN A 142 -1.98 5.66 -3.20
N LEU A 143 -3.06 5.47 -2.44
CA LEU A 143 -3.05 4.73 -1.19
C LEU A 143 -3.52 3.30 -1.38
N HIS A 144 -2.64 2.34 -1.09
CA HIS A 144 -2.92 0.91 -1.13
C HIS A 144 -3.23 0.44 0.28
N TRP A 145 -4.48 0.04 0.52
CA TRP A 145 -4.94 -0.34 1.86
C TRP A 145 -4.77 -1.84 2.12
N CYS A 146 -4.34 -2.16 3.34
CA CYS A 146 -4.42 -3.52 3.86
C CYS A 146 -5.88 -3.93 4.06
N LYS A 147 -6.17 -5.24 3.91
CA LYS A 147 -7.48 -5.81 4.22
C LYS A 147 -7.80 -5.57 5.70
N LYS A 148 -9.03 -5.15 6.01
CA LYS A 148 -9.47 -4.88 7.40
C LYS A 148 -9.31 -6.09 8.32
N SER A 149 -9.55 -7.30 7.80
CA SER A 149 -9.35 -8.55 8.55
C SER A 149 -7.89 -8.73 8.98
N ASN A 150 -6.94 -8.41 8.09
CA ASN A 150 -5.52 -8.50 8.38
C ASN A 150 -5.11 -7.46 9.44
N VAL A 151 -5.59 -6.21 9.33
CA VAL A 151 -5.37 -5.18 10.37
C VAL A 151 -5.87 -5.64 11.74
N ARG A 152 -7.07 -6.23 11.82
CA ARG A 152 -7.62 -6.76 13.07
C ARG A 152 -6.77 -7.90 13.62
N ALA A 153 -6.43 -8.87 12.79
CA ALA A 153 -5.60 -10.01 13.18
C ALA A 153 -4.23 -9.56 13.69
N ALA A 154 -3.57 -8.62 13.00
CA ALA A 154 -2.30 -8.07 13.43
C ALA A 154 -2.41 -7.32 14.75
N LYS A 155 -3.45 -6.50 14.98
CA LYS A 155 -3.67 -5.84 16.28
C LYS A 155 -3.78 -6.84 17.42
N THR A 156 -4.49 -7.95 17.22
CA THR A 156 -4.58 -9.02 18.21
C THR A 156 -3.22 -9.67 18.45
N ALA A 157 -2.51 -10.04 17.39
CA ALA A 157 -1.19 -10.64 17.47
C ALA A 157 -0.16 -9.74 18.18
N ILE A 158 -0.20 -8.42 17.93
CA ILE A 158 0.69 -7.46 18.57
C ILE A 158 0.39 -7.37 20.08
N ARG A 159 -0.88 -7.32 20.47
CA ARG A 159 -1.26 -7.31 21.89
C ARG A 159 -0.82 -8.58 22.62
N GLU A 160 -0.97 -9.73 21.97
CA GLU A 160 -0.49 -11.00 22.52
C GLU A 160 1.02 -11.06 22.64
N ALA A 161 1.74 -10.60 21.61
CA ALA A 161 3.20 -10.54 21.63
C ALA A 161 3.70 -9.61 22.74
N ARG A 162 3.08 -8.43 22.91
CA ARG A 162 3.40 -7.51 24.02
C ARG A 162 3.16 -8.15 25.38
N ARG A 163 2.05 -8.87 25.55
CA ARG A 163 1.75 -9.57 26.81
C ARG A 163 2.81 -10.62 27.12
N LYS A 164 3.20 -11.45 26.15
CA LYS A 164 4.25 -12.47 26.31
C LYS A 164 5.60 -11.84 26.63
N ALA A 165 5.98 -10.75 25.94
CA ALA A 165 7.22 -10.04 26.21
C ALA A 165 7.26 -9.48 27.65
N ALA A 166 6.13 -8.94 28.13
CA ALA A 166 6.01 -8.46 29.51
C ALA A 166 6.10 -9.60 30.54
N GLU A 167 5.46 -10.74 30.30
CA GLU A 167 5.55 -11.94 31.15
C GLU A 167 6.98 -12.50 31.23
N GLN A 168 7.75 -12.40 30.15
CA GLN A 168 9.13 -12.88 30.07
C GLN A 168 10.15 -11.91 30.67
N GLY A 169 9.73 -10.74 31.16
CA GLY A 169 10.64 -9.74 31.73
C GLY A 169 11.61 -9.12 30.71
N LEU A 170 11.43 -9.38 29.42
CA LEU A 170 12.12 -8.67 28.35
C LEU A 170 11.53 -7.26 28.29
N ARG A 171 12.21 -6.32 28.97
CA ARG A 171 11.99 -4.90 28.72
C ARG A 171 12.33 -4.67 27.25
N ALA A 172 11.32 -4.31 26.48
CA ALA A 172 11.49 -3.82 25.12
C ALA A 172 12.21 -2.47 25.21
N GLU A 173 13.54 -2.51 25.28
CA GLU A 173 14.39 -1.35 25.03
C GLU A 173 14.41 -1.04 23.53
#